data_AF-A0A7V3A7G7-F1
#
_entry.id   AF-A0A7V3A7G7-F1
#
_cell.length_a   1.000
_cell.length_b   1.000
_cell.length_c   1.000
_cell.angle_alpha   90.00
_cell.angle_beta   90.00
_cell.angle_gamma   90.00
#
_symmetry.space_group_name_H-M   'P 1'
#
loop_
_entity.id
_entity.type
_entity.pdbx_description
1 polymer ?
#
loop_
_entity_poly.entity_id
_entity_poly.type
_entity_poly.pdbx_seq_one_letter_code
_entity_poly.pdbx_strand_id
1 'polypeptide(L)'
;MGKDHSFNFRHLNLSGSFHIYILTKWLMPLLLFLTTFCLLCLSGSPASCLSLQEKNKQEVIKENIKFPGTAAGQIAEIFWKAFESEDGTALEAFFQQVLSEEKLREMSANQRAQPLLGLRLKLGPELKARRVLATGPEEISIIASNSKNNLFRLALAFEKKGKESLLKNLTIDEAGPEDLTPPLPVMSLSQALQQIEEEIKRAVAEDKFSGVVLVAQNFQPIFFKAYGYASKEFSVPNQLNTKFNLGSINKIFTKIAIARLAQEGRLSLDDKIGKFLPDYPNAEAREKVTIRHLVNMTSGIGDFFGPEFKATPKDFIRHNRDYLRFFASKPLAFEPGSREMYSNGGYVVLGEIISAASGIDYYEYVRKNIFEPAGMKDSDWFEADAVVANLAEGYTKQREEPEKIESQPKGKTQAEQKLLSRPGKVMNSKAADKEESSSPGEVRTKNQEAENVSLTSSPKNRVARAEAIEPVGSVNDALRQPQEQPANPPWRRNIYTRPARGSAAGGGYATAEDLLRFARALHECRLLSEPWTSWVFTGVEPEKMTQGDREPAWGLGIAGGAPGLNAVLEFGGRTGFIIIVLANYDPPAAGQVGRIIRRYLEAVKK
;
A
#
# COMPACT_ATOMS: atom_id res chain seq x y z
N MET A 1 15.18 -33.09 50.52
CA MET A 1 15.03 -34.51 50.14
C MET A 1 14.30 -34.54 48.81
N GLY A 2 14.76 -35.10 47.70
CA GLY A 2 15.97 -35.84 47.37
C GLY A 2 15.83 -36.38 45.95
N LYS A 3 16.96 -36.30 45.22
CA LYS A 3 17.52 -37.22 44.22
C LYS A 3 16.81 -37.53 42.90
N ASP A 4 17.64 -37.33 41.86
CA ASP A 4 17.72 -37.98 40.57
C ASP A 4 17.30 -39.45 40.51
N HIS A 5 16.79 -39.88 39.36
CA HIS A 5 17.28 -41.11 38.71
C HIS A 5 17.22 -41.03 37.17
N SER A 6 18.39 -41.28 36.59
CA SER A 6 18.74 -41.56 35.20
C SER A 6 17.98 -42.73 34.58
N PHE A 7 17.69 -42.66 33.28
CA PHE A 7 17.27 -43.82 32.46
C PHE A 7 18.40 -44.37 31.60
N ASN A 8 18.47 -45.69 31.59
CA ASN A 8 19.52 -46.56 31.09
C ASN A 8 19.09 -47.18 29.74
N PHE A 9 19.88 -46.99 28.68
CA PHE A 9 19.69 -47.69 27.40
C PHE A 9 20.62 -48.91 27.31
N ARG A 10 20.36 -49.92 28.15
CA ARG A 10 20.79 -51.29 27.89
C ARG A 10 19.62 -52.01 27.21
N HIS A 11 19.55 -51.93 25.88
CA HIS A 11 18.97 -52.93 24.98
C HIS A 11 18.97 -52.35 23.56
N LEU A 12 20.05 -52.57 22.82
CA LEU A 12 20.07 -52.62 21.35
C LEU A 12 21.36 -53.35 20.95
N ASN A 13 21.28 -54.68 21.03
CA ASN A 13 22.29 -55.57 20.51
C ASN A 13 21.90 -55.85 19.05
N LEU A 14 22.53 -55.16 18.10
CA LEU A 14 22.43 -55.47 16.67
C LEU A 14 23.82 -55.83 16.16
N SER A 15 23.96 -57.11 15.87
CA SER A 15 25.13 -57.82 15.39
C SER A 15 25.59 -57.37 13.99
N GLY A 16 26.88 -57.00 13.88
CA GLY A 16 27.84 -57.69 13.02
C GLY A 16 27.72 -57.66 11.49
N SER A 17 26.70 -57.07 10.86
CA SER A 17 26.58 -57.11 9.38
C SER A 17 26.21 -55.79 8.69
N PHE A 18 26.10 -54.67 9.44
CA PHE A 18 25.71 -53.37 8.88
C PHE A 18 26.90 -52.50 8.42
N HIS A 19 28.12 -52.79 8.88
CA HIS A 19 29.30 -51.96 8.59
C HIS A 19 29.96 -52.24 7.22
N ILE A 20 29.75 -53.42 6.62
CA ILE A 20 30.34 -53.75 5.31
C ILE A 20 29.50 -53.20 4.14
N TYR A 21 28.20 -52.93 4.36
CA TYR A 21 27.29 -52.41 3.34
C TYR A 21 27.44 -50.90 3.09
N ILE A 22 27.80 -50.12 4.12
CA ILE A 22 27.99 -48.66 4.01
C ILE A 22 29.36 -48.34 3.38
N LEU A 23 30.40 -49.12 3.69
CA LEU A 23 31.76 -48.91 3.17
C LEU A 23 31.90 -49.20 1.67
N THR A 24 31.16 -50.18 1.12
CA THR A 24 31.28 -50.59 -0.28
C THR A 24 30.32 -49.86 -1.24
N LYS A 25 29.13 -49.44 -0.78
CA LYS A 25 28.14 -48.77 -1.66
C LYS A 25 28.15 -47.24 -1.64
N TRP A 26 28.69 -46.60 -0.60
CA TRP A 26 28.65 -45.13 -0.49
C TRP A 26 30.02 -44.47 -0.49
N LEU A 27 31.04 -45.09 0.14
CA LEU A 27 32.38 -44.49 0.21
C LEU A 27 33.21 -44.65 -1.07
N MET A 28 33.17 -45.81 -1.74
CA MET A 28 33.92 -46.02 -2.99
C MET A 28 33.43 -45.17 -4.17
N PRO A 29 32.12 -44.98 -4.42
CA PRO A 29 31.65 -44.10 -5.48
C PRO A 29 32.00 -42.64 -5.20
N LEU A 30 31.99 -42.21 -3.94
CA LEU A 30 32.35 -40.84 -3.54
C LEU A 30 33.84 -40.57 -3.72
N LEU A 31 34.71 -41.53 -3.38
CA LEU A 31 36.15 -41.43 -3.65
C LEU A 31 36.45 -41.46 -5.16
N LEU A 32 35.79 -42.32 -5.94
CA LEU A 32 35.93 -42.31 -7.40
C LEU A 32 35.44 -41.00 -8.01
N PHE A 33 34.33 -40.44 -7.53
CA PHE A 33 33.81 -39.16 -8.02
C PHE A 33 34.78 -38.02 -7.71
N LEU A 34 35.35 -37.98 -6.50
CA LEU A 34 36.32 -36.97 -6.09
C LEU A 34 37.64 -37.10 -6.85
N THR A 35 38.14 -38.31 -7.12
CA THR A 35 39.36 -38.49 -7.93
C THR A 35 39.13 -38.15 -9.40
N THR A 36 37.96 -38.48 -9.96
CA THR A 36 37.62 -38.17 -11.36
C THR A 36 37.40 -36.67 -11.56
N PHE A 37 36.80 -35.99 -10.57
CA PHE A 37 36.62 -34.53 -10.57
C PHE A 37 37.96 -33.80 -10.44
N CYS A 38 38.89 -34.32 -9.62
CA CYS A 38 40.22 -33.72 -9.47
C CYS A 38 41.09 -33.88 -10.73
N LEU A 39 40.97 -34.99 -11.46
CA LEU A 39 41.69 -35.23 -12.72
C LEU A 39 41.13 -34.42 -13.90
N LEU A 40 39.82 -34.16 -13.95
CA LEU A 40 39.20 -33.28 -14.96
C LEU A 40 39.52 -31.79 -14.75
N CYS A 41 39.76 -31.35 -13.52
CA CYS A 41 40.17 -29.97 -13.24
C CYS A 41 41.67 -29.69 -13.52
N LEU A 42 42.51 -30.72 -13.69
CA LEU A 42 43.95 -30.58 -13.93
C LEU A 42 44.36 -30.63 -15.41
N SER A 43 43.43 -30.89 -16.34
CA SER A 43 43.71 -30.98 -17.78
C SER A 43 42.94 -30.00 -18.67
N GLY A 44 42.26 -29.00 -18.09
CA GLY A 44 41.51 -27.99 -18.83
C GLY A 44 42.03 -26.58 -18.53
N SER A 45 42.57 -25.89 -19.53
CA SER A 45 43.00 -24.49 -19.43
C SER A 45 41.86 -23.60 -18.85
N PRO A 46 42.16 -22.66 -17.93
CA PRO A 46 41.14 -21.90 -17.20
C PRO A 46 40.34 -20.88 -18.04
N ALA A 47 40.52 -20.87 -19.36
CA ALA A 47 39.83 -19.97 -20.30
C ALA A 47 38.51 -20.54 -20.87
N SER A 48 38.09 -21.74 -20.49
CA SER A 48 36.94 -22.42 -21.13
C SER A 48 35.75 -22.72 -20.19
N CYS A 49 35.87 -22.51 -18.89
CA CYS A 49 34.73 -22.60 -17.94
C CYS A 49 34.06 -21.24 -17.66
N LEU A 50 34.77 -20.12 -17.85
CA LEU A 50 34.21 -18.77 -17.72
C LEU A 50 33.32 -18.38 -18.92
N SER A 51 33.40 -19.07 -20.05
CA SER A 51 32.61 -18.77 -21.26
C SER A 51 31.22 -19.45 -21.30
N LEU A 52 30.86 -20.27 -20.30
CA LEU A 52 29.55 -20.91 -20.17
C LEU A 52 28.69 -20.34 -19.04
N GLN A 53 29.28 -19.64 -18.06
CA GLN A 53 28.53 -18.86 -17.05
C GLN A 53 28.39 -17.37 -17.42
N GLU A 54 29.20 -16.83 -18.34
CA GLU A 54 29.04 -15.44 -18.84
C GLU A 54 28.26 -15.33 -20.16
N LYS A 55 27.90 -16.46 -20.81
CA LYS A 55 27.03 -16.47 -22.00
C LYS A 55 25.52 -16.46 -21.70
N ASN A 56 25.11 -16.41 -20.43
CA ASN A 56 23.74 -16.12 -20.02
C ASN A 56 23.51 -14.64 -19.64
N LYS A 57 24.39 -13.74 -20.09
CA LYS A 57 24.06 -12.31 -20.23
C LYS A 57 23.04 -12.16 -21.36
N GLN A 58 21.78 -12.05 -20.98
CA GLN A 58 20.70 -11.39 -21.72
C GLN A 58 20.79 -11.55 -23.25
N GLU A 59 20.52 -12.75 -23.76
CA GLU A 59 19.72 -12.77 -24.98
C GLU A 59 18.37 -12.17 -24.60
N VAL A 60 18.18 -10.90 -24.95
CA VAL A 60 16.86 -10.28 -25.05
C VAL A 60 16.17 -11.03 -26.19
N ILE A 61 15.59 -12.19 -25.87
CA ILE A 61 14.50 -12.73 -26.65
C ILE A 61 13.45 -11.63 -26.60
N LYS A 62 13.33 -10.87 -27.70
CA LYS A 62 12.11 -10.11 -27.97
C LYS A 62 11.03 -11.18 -28.10
N GLU A 63 10.45 -11.58 -26.98
CA GLU A 63 9.20 -12.32 -26.99
C GLU A 63 8.20 -11.41 -27.69
N ASN A 64 7.94 -11.67 -28.98
CA ASN A 64 6.86 -11.03 -29.71
C ASN A 64 5.57 -11.55 -29.09
N ILE A 65 5.12 -10.87 -28.04
CA ILE A 65 3.85 -11.16 -27.40
C ILE A 65 2.74 -10.91 -28.41
N LYS A 66 2.01 -11.97 -28.72
CA LYS A 66 0.89 -11.90 -29.64
C LYS A 66 -0.36 -11.52 -28.87
N PHE A 67 -0.98 -10.42 -29.27
CA PHE A 67 -2.31 -10.07 -28.83
C PHE A 67 -3.34 -10.96 -29.55
N PRO A 68 -4.43 -11.37 -28.88
CA PRO A 68 -5.47 -12.20 -29.49
C PRO A 68 -6.22 -11.42 -30.58
N GLY A 69 -6.64 -12.10 -31.66
CA GLY A 69 -7.41 -11.49 -32.76
C GLY A 69 -8.85 -11.08 -32.42
N THR A 70 -9.25 -11.16 -31.15
CA THR A 70 -10.50 -10.61 -30.62
C THR A 70 -10.57 -9.09 -30.80
N ALA A 71 -11.76 -8.49 -30.78
CA ALA A 71 -11.92 -7.03 -30.85
C ALA A 71 -11.10 -6.32 -29.76
N ALA A 72 -11.25 -6.71 -28.48
CA ALA A 72 -10.45 -6.19 -27.38
C ALA A 72 -8.94 -6.36 -27.61
N GLY A 73 -8.50 -7.50 -28.10
CA GLY A 73 -7.07 -7.77 -28.35
C GLY A 73 -6.45 -6.89 -29.41
N GLN A 74 -7.17 -6.61 -30.51
CA GLN A 74 -6.68 -5.68 -31.55
C GLN A 74 -6.52 -4.27 -31.00
N ILE A 75 -7.49 -3.78 -30.24
CA ILE A 75 -7.44 -2.42 -29.67
C ILE A 75 -6.38 -2.34 -28.58
N ALA A 76 -6.26 -3.38 -27.75
CA ALA A 76 -5.24 -3.45 -26.71
C ALA A 76 -3.82 -3.50 -27.26
N GLU A 77 -3.60 -4.08 -28.44
CA GLU A 77 -2.29 -4.02 -29.10
C GLU A 77 -1.91 -2.58 -29.46
N ILE A 78 -2.86 -1.81 -30.00
CA ILE A 78 -2.66 -0.39 -30.36
C ILE A 78 -2.44 0.42 -29.08
N PHE A 79 -3.31 0.24 -28.09
CA PHE A 79 -3.19 0.86 -26.78
C PHE A 79 -1.82 0.56 -26.15
N TRP A 80 -1.38 -0.70 -26.16
CA TRP A 80 -0.13 -1.12 -25.54
C TRP A 80 1.08 -0.42 -26.16
N LYS A 81 1.14 -0.35 -27.50
CA LYS A 81 2.21 0.37 -28.23
C LYS A 81 2.24 1.86 -27.86
N ALA A 82 1.08 2.48 -27.68
CA ALA A 82 0.97 3.86 -27.26
C ALA A 82 1.35 4.04 -25.77
N PHE A 83 0.95 3.11 -24.92
CA PHE A 83 1.19 3.17 -23.48
C PHE A 83 2.65 2.89 -23.13
N GLU A 84 3.33 1.97 -23.82
CA GLU A 84 4.71 1.62 -23.49
C GLU A 84 5.74 2.73 -23.80
N SER A 85 5.42 3.64 -24.73
CA SER A 85 6.36 4.61 -25.32
C SER A 85 6.78 5.78 -24.42
N GLU A 86 6.15 5.97 -23.25
CA GLU A 86 6.35 7.12 -22.34
C GLU A 86 6.02 8.49 -23.00
N ASP A 87 5.47 8.49 -24.21
CA ASP A 87 5.15 9.68 -24.99
C ASP A 87 3.64 9.94 -24.99
N GLY A 88 3.24 11.10 -24.45
CA GLY A 88 1.85 11.54 -24.45
C GLY A 88 1.25 11.62 -25.86
N THR A 89 2.06 11.93 -26.87
CA THR A 89 1.63 12.03 -28.28
C THR A 89 1.15 10.68 -28.82
N ALA A 90 1.78 9.58 -28.39
CA ALA A 90 1.37 8.24 -28.81
C ALA A 90 0.00 7.86 -28.22
N LEU A 91 -0.23 8.22 -26.95
CA LEU A 91 -1.54 8.04 -26.29
C LEU A 91 -2.62 8.93 -26.92
N GLU A 92 -2.28 10.15 -27.32
CA GLU A 92 -3.20 11.02 -28.07
C GLU A 92 -3.56 10.41 -29.42
N ALA A 93 -2.58 9.92 -30.17
CA ALA A 93 -2.80 9.26 -31.46
C ALA A 93 -3.68 8.01 -31.30
N PHE A 94 -3.52 7.25 -30.23
CA PHE A 94 -4.41 6.13 -29.90
C PHE A 94 -5.87 6.60 -29.80
N PHE A 95 -6.15 7.65 -29.03
CA PHE A 95 -7.52 8.16 -28.90
C PHE A 95 -8.07 8.73 -30.20
N GLN A 96 -7.24 9.41 -31.00
CA GLN A 96 -7.63 9.90 -32.33
C GLN A 96 -7.99 8.75 -33.29
N GLN A 97 -7.35 7.59 -33.13
CA GLN A 97 -7.59 6.42 -33.97
C GLN A 97 -8.86 5.65 -33.60
N VAL A 98 -9.19 5.56 -32.30
CA VAL A 98 -10.28 4.68 -31.82
C VAL A 98 -11.60 5.40 -31.53
N LEU A 99 -11.59 6.74 -31.51
CA LEU A 99 -12.76 7.58 -31.21
C LEU A 99 -13.22 8.39 -32.43
N SER A 100 -14.51 8.73 -32.44
CA SER A 100 -15.09 9.66 -33.41
C SER A 100 -14.78 11.13 -33.09
N GLU A 101 -14.92 12.01 -34.09
CA GLU A 101 -14.79 13.45 -33.89
C GLU A 101 -15.74 14.00 -32.82
N GLU A 102 -16.97 13.46 -32.74
CA GLU A 102 -17.95 13.85 -31.72
C GLU A 102 -17.42 13.60 -30.31
N LYS A 103 -16.87 12.41 -30.06
CA LYS A 103 -16.26 12.05 -28.76
C LYS A 103 -15.00 12.84 -28.43
N LEU A 104 -14.24 13.23 -29.45
CA LEU A 104 -13.07 14.10 -29.28
C LEU A 104 -13.47 15.55 -28.99
N ARG A 105 -14.66 16.00 -29.42
CA ARG A 105 -15.22 17.32 -29.05
C ARG A 105 -15.74 17.34 -27.61
N GLU A 106 -16.31 16.23 -27.12
CA GLU A 106 -16.71 16.10 -25.71
C GLU A 106 -15.52 16.18 -24.74
N MET A 107 -14.42 15.50 -25.08
CA MET A 107 -13.16 15.54 -24.35
C MET A 107 -12.02 15.20 -25.30
N SER A 108 -11.04 16.09 -25.39
CA SER A 108 -9.95 15.97 -26.37
C SER A 108 -9.08 14.74 -26.13
N ALA A 109 -8.41 14.28 -27.17
CA ALA A 109 -7.43 13.18 -27.07
C ALA A 109 -6.35 13.48 -26.02
N ASN A 110 -5.85 14.72 -25.98
CA ASN A 110 -4.87 15.16 -24.98
C ASN A 110 -5.44 15.05 -23.56
N GLN A 111 -6.65 15.55 -23.31
CA GLN A 111 -7.29 15.45 -21.99
C GLN A 111 -7.45 13.99 -21.53
N ARG A 112 -7.71 13.06 -22.44
CA ARG A 112 -7.79 11.61 -22.16
C ARG A 112 -6.43 10.95 -21.98
N ALA A 113 -5.41 11.43 -22.70
CA ALA A 113 -4.05 10.89 -22.66
C ALA A 113 -3.30 11.24 -21.36
N GLN A 114 -3.49 12.46 -20.83
CA GLN A 114 -2.72 12.93 -19.67
C GLN A 114 -2.84 12.03 -18.41
N PRO A 115 -4.04 11.56 -18.00
CA PRO A 115 -4.14 10.61 -16.88
C PRO A 115 -3.38 9.31 -17.13
N LEU A 116 -3.45 8.78 -18.36
CA LEU A 116 -2.76 7.54 -18.74
C LEU A 116 -1.24 7.72 -18.79
N LEU A 117 -0.75 8.87 -19.25
CA LEU A 117 0.67 9.21 -19.21
C LEU A 117 1.16 9.28 -17.76
N GLY A 118 0.41 9.96 -16.88
CA GLY A 118 0.72 10.02 -15.46
C GLY A 118 0.78 8.63 -14.82
N LEU A 119 -0.14 7.74 -15.19
CA LEU A 119 -0.14 6.34 -14.74
C LEU A 119 1.07 5.56 -15.29
N ARG A 120 1.36 5.69 -16.58
CA ARG A 120 2.51 5.04 -17.25
C ARG A 120 3.83 5.41 -16.60
N LEU A 121 4.02 6.69 -16.28
CA LEU A 121 5.25 7.18 -15.65
C LEU A 121 5.44 6.63 -14.23
N LYS A 122 4.35 6.39 -13.48
CA LYS A 122 4.40 5.76 -12.15
C LYS A 122 4.89 4.30 -12.18
N LEU A 123 4.72 3.60 -13.30
CA LEU A 123 5.21 2.22 -13.44
C LEU A 123 6.73 2.13 -13.62
N GLY A 124 7.40 3.27 -13.83
CA GLY A 124 8.83 3.37 -14.03
C GLY A 124 9.27 3.15 -15.48
N PRO A 125 10.58 3.27 -15.75
CA PRO A 125 11.10 3.23 -17.12
C PRO A 125 11.09 1.80 -17.68
N GLU A 126 10.98 1.72 -19.01
CA GLU A 126 11.04 0.49 -19.81
C GLU A 126 9.98 -0.56 -19.43
N LEU A 127 8.70 -0.22 -19.65
CA LEU A 127 7.62 -1.19 -19.50
C LEU A 127 7.66 -2.20 -20.66
N LYS A 128 7.69 -3.50 -20.33
CA LYS A 128 7.71 -4.60 -21.30
C LYS A 128 6.54 -5.53 -21.01
N ALA A 129 5.71 -5.80 -22.01
CA ALA A 129 4.74 -6.88 -21.88
C ALA A 129 5.50 -8.18 -21.67
N ARG A 130 4.96 -9.05 -20.81
CA ARG A 130 5.47 -10.39 -20.51
C ARG A 130 4.46 -11.48 -20.85
N ARG A 131 3.17 -11.16 -20.76
CA ARG A 131 2.10 -12.06 -21.20
C ARG A 131 0.82 -11.30 -21.49
N VAL A 132 0.05 -11.77 -22.46
CA VAL A 132 -1.32 -11.32 -22.69
C VAL A 132 -2.28 -12.43 -22.29
N LEU A 133 -3.22 -12.12 -21.39
CA LEU A 133 -4.30 -13.00 -20.96
C LEU A 133 -5.55 -12.64 -21.77
N ALA A 134 -6.07 -13.59 -22.54
CA ALA A 134 -7.30 -13.39 -23.29
C ALA A 134 -8.51 -13.47 -22.35
N THR A 135 -9.25 -12.37 -22.16
CA THR A 135 -10.44 -12.35 -21.31
C THR A 135 -11.66 -11.85 -22.09
N GLY A 136 -12.07 -12.59 -23.12
CA GLY A 136 -13.33 -12.36 -23.83
C GLY A 136 -13.28 -11.32 -24.96
N PRO A 137 -14.44 -10.98 -25.55
CA PRO A 137 -14.51 -10.10 -26.72
C PRO A 137 -14.21 -8.62 -26.40
N GLU A 138 -14.41 -8.21 -25.15
CA GLU A 138 -14.37 -6.82 -24.68
C GLU A 138 -13.37 -6.56 -23.56
N GLU A 139 -12.79 -7.60 -22.94
CA GLU A 139 -11.80 -7.42 -21.86
C GLU A 139 -10.49 -8.13 -22.23
N ILE A 140 -9.38 -7.61 -21.72
CA ILE A 140 -8.06 -8.20 -21.92
C ILE A 140 -7.13 -7.79 -20.79
N SER A 141 -6.29 -8.71 -20.31
CA SER A 141 -5.26 -8.36 -19.33
C SER A 141 -3.86 -8.52 -19.91
N ILE A 142 -2.96 -7.62 -19.56
CA ILE A 142 -1.54 -7.65 -19.95
C ILE A 142 -0.71 -7.74 -18.67
N ILE A 143 0.08 -8.80 -18.54
CA ILE A 143 1.14 -8.86 -17.53
C ILE A 143 2.36 -8.18 -18.11
N ALA A 144 2.87 -7.17 -17.42
CA ALA A 144 4.02 -6.37 -17.83
C ALA A 144 5.06 -6.31 -16.72
N SER A 145 6.31 -6.04 -17.08
CA SER A 145 7.38 -5.74 -16.13
C SER A 145 8.05 -4.41 -16.46
N ASN A 146 8.53 -3.69 -15.45
CA ASN A 146 9.45 -2.56 -15.68
C ASN A 146 10.93 -3.00 -15.66
N SER A 147 11.84 -2.05 -15.84
CA SER A 147 13.31 -2.24 -15.73
C SER A 147 13.80 -2.83 -14.40
N LYS A 148 13.01 -2.71 -13.32
CA LYS A 148 13.31 -3.31 -12.00
C LYS A 148 12.74 -4.72 -11.82
N ASN A 149 12.16 -5.30 -12.88
CA ASN A 149 11.42 -6.57 -12.87
C ASN A 149 10.20 -6.58 -11.94
N ASN A 150 9.68 -5.42 -11.54
CA ASN A 150 8.39 -5.36 -10.87
C ASN A 150 7.31 -5.75 -11.89
N LEU A 151 6.42 -6.67 -11.51
CA LEU A 151 5.36 -7.17 -12.36
C LEU A 151 4.04 -6.43 -12.09
N PHE A 152 3.32 -6.12 -13.15
CA PHE A 152 2.04 -5.43 -13.12
C PHE A 152 1.03 -6.17 -14.00
N ARG A 153 -0.23 -6.22 -13.57
CA ARG A 153 -1.35 -6.66 -14.39
C ARG A 153 -2.16 -5.45 -14.80
N LEU A 154 -2.22 -5.17 -16.09
CA LEU A 154 -3.08 -4.15 -16.67
C LEU A 154 -4.34 -4.85 -17.19
N ALA A 155 -5.48 -4.67 -16.53
CA ALA A 155 -6.76 -5.17 -17.03
C ALA A 155 -7.54 -4.03 -17.72
N LEU A 156 -7.78 -4.23 -19.02
CA LEU A 156 -8.41 -3.31 -19.94
C LEU A 156 -9.82 -3.82 -20.25
N ALA A 157 -10.83 -2.96 -20.09
CA ALA A 157 -12.19 -3.22 -20.53
C ALA A 157 -12.59 -2.18 -21.59
N PHE A 158 -13.07 -2.67 -22.73
CA PHE A 158 -13.50 -1.87 -23.86
C PHE A 158 -15.01 -1.99 -24.06
N GLU A 159 -15.65 -0.87 -24.37
CA GLU A 159 -17.05 -0.86 -24.79
C GLU A 159 -17.13 -0.59 -26.29
N LYS A 160 -17.77 -1.50 -27.04
CA LYS A 160 -17.96 -1.32 -28.47
C LYS A 160 -19.28 -0.60 -28.75
N LYS A 161 -19.21 0.56 -29.39
CA LYS A 161 -20.40 1.32 -29.82
C LYS A 161 -20.32 1.60 -31.32
N GLY A 162 -20.98 0.76 -32.11
CA GLY A 162 -20.87 0.82 -33.58
C GLY A 162 -19.45 0.49 -34.07
N LYS A 163 -18.78 1.47 -34.70
CA LYS A 163 -17.37 1.37 -35.12
C LYS A 163 -16.38 1.80 -34.03
N GLU A 164 -16.88 2.40 -32.96
CA GLU A 164 -16.05 2.95 -31.88
C GLU A 164 -15.67 1.86 -30.88
N SER A 165 -14.52 2.04 -30.24
CA SER A 165 -14.16 1.23 -29.09
C SER A 165 -13.58 2.10 -27.99
N LEU A 166 -14.38 2.27 -26.94
CA LEU A 166 -14.09 3.13 -25.82
C LEU A 166 -13.33 2.32 -24.77
N LEU A 167 -12.14 2.76 -24.36
CA LEU A 167 -11.52 2.25 -23.14
C LEU A 167 -12.39 2.68 -21.95
N LYS A 168 -13.23 1.77 -21.46
CA LYS A 168 -14.17 2.01 -20.38
C LYS A 168 -13.47 1.96 -19.02
N ASN A 169 -12.55 1.02 -18.85
CA ASN A 169 -11.80 0.86 -17.61
C ASN A 169 -10.38 0.38 -17.89
N LEU A 170 -9.43 0.92 -17.12
CA LEU A 170 -8.07 0.42 -16.99
C LEU A 170 -7.78 0.26 -15.50
N THR A 171 -7.48 -0.96 -15.08
CA THR A 171 -7.01 -1.25 -13.73
C THR A 171 -5.58 -1.74 -13.78
N ILE A 172 -4.76 -1.31 -12.82
CA ILE A 172 -3.40 -1.79 -12.66
C ILE A 172 -3.25 -2.41 -11.28
N ASP A 173 -3.03 -3.72 -11.27
CA ASP A 173 -2.76 -4.49 -10.07
C ASP A 173 -1.29 -4.92 -10.02
N GLU A 174 -0.80 -5.23 -8.83
CA GLU A 174 0.47 -5.94 -8.68
C GLU A 174 0.32 -7.37 -9.23
N ALA A 175 1.24 -7.78 -10.10
CA ALA A 175 1.32 -9.16 -10.59
C ALA A 175 2.51 -9.89 -9.93
N GLY A 176 2.43 -11.22 -9.90
CA GLY A 176 3.50 -12.09 -9.42
C GLY A 176 4.06 -12.99 -10.52
N PRO A 177 5.17 -13.70 -10.25
CA PRO A 177 5.72 -14.70 -11.18
C PRO A 177 4.70 -15.76 -11.60
N GLU A 178 3.74 -16.08 -10.73
CA GLU A 178 2.62 -16.97 -11.01
C GLU A 178 1.77 -16.51 -12.22
N ASP A 179 1.62 -15.20 -12.43
CA ASP A 179 0.85 -14.64 -13.54
C ASP A 179 1.57 -14.78 -14.90
N LEU A 180 2.87 -15.08 -14.90
CA LEU A 180 3.64 -15.36 -16.12
C LEU A 180 3.45 -16.80 -16.60
N THR A 181 3.03 -17.70 -15.72
CA THR A 181 2.99 -19.13 -16.03
C THR A 181 1.67 -19.55 -16.69
N PRO A 182 1.66 -20.50 -17.66
CA PRO A 182 0.47 -20.88 -18.41
C PRO A 182 -0.77 -21.20 -17.54
N PRO A 183 -2.00 -21.07 -18.10
CA PRO A 183 -3.22 -21.42 -17.37
C PRO A 183 -3.12 -22.86 -16.87
N LEU A 184 -3.58 -23.09 -15.64
CA LEU A 184 -3.59 -24.43 -15.09
C LEU A 184 -4.58 -25.31 -15.87
N PRO A 185 -4.31 -26.63 -15.99
CA PRO A 185 -5.30 -27.56 -16.51
C PRO A 185 -6.60 -27.47 -15.70
N VAL A 186 -7.72 -27.67 -16.38
CA VAL A 186 -9.05 -27.70 -15.73
C VAL A 186 -9.04 -28.78 -14.63
N MET A 187 -9.54 -28.42 -13.46
CA MET A 187 -9.59 -29.30 -12.29
C MET A 187 -10.93 -29.18 -11.53
N SER A 188 -11.18 -30.12 -10.63
CA SER A 188 -12.31 -30.02 -9.69
C SER A 188 -12.03 -28.99 -8.59
N LEU A 189 -13.09 -28.48 -7.96
CA LEU A 189 -12.96 -27.57 -6.82
C LEU A 189 -12.13 -28.21 -5.69
N SER A 190 -12.35 -29.49 -5.38
CA SER A 190 -11.58 -30.19 -4.34
C SER A 190 -10.08 -30.25 -4.66
N GLN A 191 -9.72 -30.49 -5.92
CA GLN A 191 -8.31 -30.49 -6.34
C GLN A 191 -7.71 -29.08 -6.25
N ALA A 192 -8.44 -28.05 -6.67
CA ALA A 192 -8.00 -26.66 -6.56
C ALA A 192 -7.74 -26.29 -5.09
N LEU A 193 -8.66 -26.60 -4.18
CA LEU A 193 -8.50 -26.32 -2.74
C LEU A 193 -7.31 -27.07 -2.13
N GLN A 194 -7.06 -28.31 -2.55
CA GLN A 194 -5.88 -29.07 -2.11
C GLN A 194 -4.58 -28.41 -2.57
N GLN A 195 -4.50 -27.97 -3.84
CA GLN A 195 -3.30 -27.32 -4.36
C GLN A 195 -3.07 -25.93 -3.73
N ILE A 196 -4.14 -25.18 -3.48
CA ILE A 196 -4.09 -23.93 -2.72
C ILE A 196 -3.46 -24.17 -1.35
N GLU A 197 -3.89 -25.20 -0.64
CA GLU A 197 -3.34 -25.51 0.68
C GLU A 197 -1.85 -25.82 0.63
N GLU A 198 -1.40 -26.62 -0.35
CA GLU A 198 0.01 -26.98 -0.47
C GLU A 198 0.89 -25.78 -0.82
N GLU A 199 0.43 -24.87 -1.68
CA GLU A 199 1.16 -23.63 -1.95
C GLU A 199 1.21 -22.68 -0.75
N ILE A 200 0.13 -22.60 0.05
CA ILE A 200 0.16 -21.83 1.30
C ILE A 200 1.16 -22.46 2.29
N LYS A 201 1.15 -23.79 2.45
CA LYS A 201 2.13 -24.50 3.30
C LYS A 201 3.56 -24.24 2.84
N ARG A 202 3.82 -24.21 1.52
CA ARG A 202 5.12 -23.84 0.97
C ARG A 202 5.50 -22.41 1.34
N ALA A 203 4.60 -21.45 1.17
CA ALA A 203 4.84 -20.06 1.54
C ALA A 203 5.11 -19.89 3.05
N VAL A 204 4.45 -20.68 3.90
CA VAL A 204 4.71 -20.72 5.36
C VAL A 204 6.08 -21.31 5.66
N ALA A 205 6.45 -22.43 5.03
CA ALA A 205 7.75 -23.06 5.20
C ALA A 205 8.92 -22.17 4.74
N GLU A 206 8.69 -21.35 3.72
CA GLU A 206 9.64 -20.35 3.21
C GLU A 206 9.63 -19.04 4.01
N ASP A 207 8.86 -18.96 5.09
CA ASP A 207 8.69 -17.79 5.95
C ASP A 207 8.25 -16.53 5.17
N LYS A 208 7.41 -16.75 4.15
CA LYS A 208 6.78 -15.74 3.29
C LYS A 208 5.33 -15.45 3.68
N PHE A 209 4.69 -16.33 4.45
CA PHE A 209 3.31 -16.14 4.91
C PHE A 209 3.12 -16.57 6.37
N SER A 210 2.37 -15.74 7.10
CA SER A 210 1.84 -16.03 8.44
C SER A 210 0.52 -15.27 8.55
N GLY A 211 -0.57 -15.98 8.81
CA GLY A 211 -1.90 -15.37 8.67
C GLY A 211 -3.08 -16.34 8.66
N VAL A 212 -4.23 -15.81 8.26
CA VAL A 212 -5.49 -16.54 8.10
C VAL A 212 -5.97 -16.40 6.66
N VAL A 213 -6.43 -17.51 6.08
CA VAL A 213 -6.96 -17.61 4.73
C VAL A 213 -8.38 -18.13 4.78
N LEU A 214 -9.32 -17.41 4.16
CA LEU A 214 -10.70 -17.83 3.97
C LEU A 214 -11.06 -17.71 2.48
N VAL A 215 -11.56 -18.80 1.91
CA VAL A 215 -12.25 -18.81 0.61
C VAL A 215 -13.69 -19.21 0.86
N ALA A 216 -14.62 -18.42 0.34
CA ALA A 216 -16.04 -18.74 0.36
C ALA A 216 -16.62 -18.76 -1.06
N GLN A 217 -17.69 -19.51 -1.26
CA GLN A 217 -18.52 -19.46 -2.46
C GLN A 217 -19.95 -19.13 -2.03
N ASN A 218 -20.55 -18.10 -2.63
CA ASN A 218 -21.88 -17.60 -2.27
C ASN A 218 -22.00 -17.34 -0.76
N PHE A 219 -21.00 -16.66 -0.21
CA PHE A 219 -20.86 -16.36 1.22
C PHE A 219 -20.75 -17.57 2.16
N GLN A 220 -20.61 -18.80 1.66
CA GLN A 220 -20.37 -19.98 2.48
C GLN A 220 -18.87 -20.35 2.46
N PRO A 221 -18.19 -20.43 3.62
CA PRO A 221 -16.79 -20.86 3.67
C PRO A 221 -16.61 -22.26 3.08
N ILE A 222 -15.70 -22.39 2.12
CA ILE A 222 -15.27 -23.67 1.51
C ILE A 222 -13.82 -24.00 1.83
N PHE A 223 -13.06 -23.01 2.31
CA PHE A 223 -11.70 -23.16 2.83
C PHE A 223 -11.49 -22.12 3.92
N PHE A 224 -11.08 -22.53 5.12
CA PHE A 224 -10.83 -21.59 6.21
C PHE A 224 -9.76 -22.14 7.15
N LYS A 225 -8.54 -21.59 7.06
CA LYS A 225 -7.36 -22.10 7.77
C LYS A 225 -6.48 -20.97 8.29
N ALA A 226 -5.81 -21.24 9.42
CA ALA A 226 -4.82 -20.37 10.03
C ALA A 226 -3.42 -21.00 9.92
N TYR A 227 -2.41 -20.16 9.71
CA TYR A 227 -1.04 -20.56 9.44
C TYR A 227 -0.04 -19.65 10.16
N GLY A 228 1.10 -20.20 10.54
CA GLY A 228 2.17 -19.43 11.18
C GLY A 228 1.80 -18.92 12.58
N TYR A 229 2.42 -17.81 12.97
CA TYR A 229 2.36 -17.30 14.34
C TYR A 229 1.70 -15.91 14.39
N ALA A 230 0.76 -15.73 15.32
CA ALA A 230 0.25 -14.42 15.71
C ALA A 230 1.32 -13.62 16.48
N SER A 231 2.16 -14.32 17.25
CA SER A 231 3.38 -13.78 17.84
C SER A 231 4.52 -14.81 17.73
N LYS A 232 5.60 -14.44 17.03
CA LYS A 232 6.83 -15.23 16.90
C LYS A 232 7.60 -15.30 18.23
N GLU A 233 7.71 -14.18 18.94
CA GLU A 233 8.47 -14.07 20.20
C GLU A 233 7.93 -15.01 21.26
N PHE A 234 6.60 -15.16 21.32
CA PHE A 234 5.92 -16.03 22.29
C PHE A 234 5.47 -17.36 21.70
N SER A 235 5.83 -17.65 20.44
CA SER A 235 5.39 -18.85 19.72
C SER A 235 3.87 -19.08 19.75
N VAL A 236 3.09 -18.00 19.71
CA VAL A 236 1.62 -18.04 19.72
C VAL A 236 1.13 -18.30 18.30
N PRO A 237 0.48 -19.44 18.01
CA PRO A 237 -0.01 -19.74 16.68
C PRO A 237 -1.16 -18.82 16.28
N ASN A 238 -1.30 -18.55 14.99
CA ASN A 238 -2.52 -17.95 14.47
C ASN A 238 -3.72 -18.91 14.66
N GLN A 239 -4.88 -18.33 14.93
CA GLN A 239 -6.17 -19.02 15.06
C GLN A 239 -7.16 -18.43 14.03
N LEU A 240 -8.26 -19.13 13.77
CA LEU A 240 -9.28 -18.67 12.83
C LEU A 240 -9.88 -17.29 13.20
N ASN A 241 -9.93 -16.99 14.50
CA ASN A 241 -10.41 -15.73 15.06
C ASN A 241 -9.29 -14.73 15.39
N THR A 242 -8.07 -14.94 14.88
CA THR A 242 -7.00 -13.94 15.02
C THR A 242 -7.39 -12.67 14.27
N LYS A 243 -7.22 -11.54 14.94
CA LYS A 243 -7.51 -10.18 14.46
C LYS A 243 -6.25 -9.62 13.81
N PHE A 244 -6.36 -9.21 12.56
CA PHE A 244 -5.26 -8.63 11.79
C PHE A 244 -5.56 -7.18 11.44
N ASN A 245 -4.49 -6.39 11.34
CA ASN A 245 -4.63 -5.03 10.87
C ASN A 245 -4.97 -5.03 9.37
N LEU A 246 -5.99 -4.28 9.01
CA LEU A 246 -6.57 -4.30 7.67
C LEU A 246 -5.91 -3.30 6.71
N GLY A 247 -5.03 -2.43 7.22
CA GLY A 247 -4.44 -1.35 6.43
C GLY A 247 -5.52 -0.55 5.68
N SER A 248 -5.31 -0.33 4.39
CA SER A 248 -6.21 0.47 3.56
C SER A 248 -7.59 -0.14 3.29
N ILE A 249 -7.87 -1.40 3.66
CA ILE A 249 -9.24 -1.94 3.56
C ILE A 249 -10.21 -1.09 4.39
N ASN A 250 -9.78 -0.48 5.51
CA ASN A 250 -10.67 0.33 6.35
C ASN A 250 -11.33 1.52 5.61
N LYS A 251 -10.74 1.99 4.49
CA LYS A 251 -11.34 3.05 3.66
C LYS A 251 -12.74 2.69 3.17
N ILE A 252 -13.04 1.40 2.98
CA ILE A 252 -14.39 0.99 2.57
C ILE A 252 -15.42 1.29 3.64
N PHE A 253 -15.09 1.14 4.92
CA PHE A 253 -15.99 1.48 6.02
C PHE A 253 -16.23 3.00 6.05
N THR A 254 -15.20 3.80 5.83
CA THR A 254 -15.33 5.27 5.71
C THR A 254 -16.20 5.66 4.52
N LYS A 255 -16.01 5.03 3.35
CA LYS A 255 -16.84 5.27 2.16
C LYS A 255 -18.32 4.91 2.41
N ILE A 256 -18.57 3.78 3.07
CA ILE A 256 -19.94 3.35 3.45
C ILE A 256 -20.56 4.31 4.46
N ALA A 257 -19.79 4.81 5.43
CA ALA A 257 -20.27 5.80 6.39
C ALA A 257 -20.70 7.10 5.69
N ILE A 258 -19.93 7.58 4.72
CA ILE A 258 -20.30 8.72 3.88
C ILE A 258 -21.55 8.43 3.04
N ALA A 259 -21.62 7.27 2.38
CA ALA A 259 -22.82 6.86 1.63
C ALA A 259 -24.06 6.88 2.50
N ARG A 260 -23.95 6.36 3.73
CA ARG A 260 -25.07 6.28 4.68
C ARG A 260 -25.54 7.67 5.09
N LEU A 261 -24.62 8.56 5.47
CA LEU A 261 -24.95 9.94 5.83
C LEU A 261 -25.56 10.71 4.64
N ALA A 262 -25.08 10.46 3.42
CA ALA A 262 -25.64 11.03 2.20
C ALA A 262 -27.06 10.53 1.93
N GLN A 263 -27.28 9.22 2.05
CA GLN A 263 -28.59 8.60 1.94
C GLN A 263 -29.59 9.14 2.97
N GLU A 264 -29.12 9.41 4.19
CA GLU A 264 -29.92 9.99 5.27
C GLU A 264 -30.15 11.51 5.10
N GLY A 265 -29.61 12.14 4.05
CA GLY A 265 -29.74 13.57 3.80
C GLY A 265 -28.93 14.45 4.76
N ARG A 266 -28.02 13.86 5.55
CA ARG A 266 -27.19 14.57 6.54
C ARG A 266 -26.00 15.31 5.93
N LEU A 267 -25.60 14.88 4.73
CA LEU A 267 -24.59 15.54 3.91
C LEU A 267 -24.91 15.34 2.43
N SER A 268 -24.29 16.14 1.57
CA SER A 268 -24.20 15.93 0.13
C SER A 268 -22.75 15.67 -0.27
N LEU A 269 -22.52 14.87 -1.32
CA LEU A 269 -21.17 14.70 -1.87
C LEU A 269 -20.58 16.03 -2.38
N ASP A 270 -21.42 17.00 -2.73
CA ASP A 270 -20.96 18.33 -3.19
C ASP A 270 -20.75 19.33 -2.06
N ASP A 271 -21.03 18.94 -0.82
CA ASP A 271 -20.68 19.76 0.33
C ASP A 271 -19.17 19.94 0.42
N LYS A 272 -18.77 21.18 0.72
CA LYS A 272 -17.37 21.57 0.93
C LYS A 272 -16.89 21.20 2.32
N ILE A 273 -15.58 21.00 2.48
CA ILE A 273 -14.95 20.77 3.80
C ILE A 273 -15.41 21.80 4.83
N GLY A 274 -15.43 23.09 4.46
CA GLY A 274 -15.77 24.19 5.37
C GLY A 274 -17.18 24.16 5.95
N LYS A 275 -18.12 23.43 5.34
CA LYS A 275 -19.46 23.24 5.90
C LYS A 275 -19.42 22.48 7.23
N PHE A 276 -18.55 21.48 7.31
CA PHE A 276 -18.43 20.59 8.48
C PHE A 276 -17.24 20.95 9.38
N LEU A 277 -16.18 21.49 8.79
CA LEU A 277 -14.93 21.84 9.45
C LEU A 277 -14.60 23.32 9.19
N PRO A 278 -15.32 24.28 9.82
CA PRO A 278 -15.12 25.71 9.57
C PRO A 278 -13.71 26.20 9.94
N ASP A 279 -13.06 25.54 10.92
CA ASP A 279 -11.71 25.86 11.37
C ASP A 279 -10.62 25.05 10.65
N TYR A 280 -10.93 24.40 9.51
CA TYR A 280 -9.93 23.66 8.74
C TYR A 280 -8.76 24.58 8.33
N PRO A 281 -7.49 24.26 8.66
CA PRO A 281 -6.38 25.21 8.58
C PRO A 281 -6.10 25.78 7.19
N ASN A 282 -6.20 24.96 6.14
CA ASN A 282 -6.04 25.42 4.77
C ASN A 282 -7.37 26.01 4.24
N ALA A 283 -7.42 27.34 4.09
CA ALA A 283 -8.59 28.06 3.61
C ALA A 283 -9.02 27.66 2.19
N GLU A 284 -8.07 27.43 1.28
CA GLU A 284 -8.37 26.99 -0.09
C GLU A 284 -9.03 25.61 -0.09
N ALA A 285 -8.47 24.65 0.67
CA ALA A 285 -9.05 23.32 0.82
C ALA A 285 -10.45 23.41 1.42
N ARG A 286 -10.62 24.25 2.45
CA ARG A 286 -11.90 24.50 3.11
C ARG A 286 -12.98 25.00 2.14
N GLU A 287 -12.61 25.85 1.19
CA GLU A 287 -13.52 26.54 0.26
C GLU A 287 -13.74 25.82 -1.07
N LYS A 288 -12.81 24.97 -1.52
CA LYS A 288 -12.85 24.32 -2.83
C LYS A 288 -13.05 22.81 -2.80
N VAL A 289 -12.54 22.12 -1.78
CA VAL A 289 -12.59 20.65 -1.74
C VAL A 289 -13.97 20.19 -1.25
N THR A 290 -14.59 19.29 -2.02
CA THR A 290 -15.87 18.67 -1.69
C THR A 290 -15.68 17.26 -1.12
N ILE A 291 -16.71 16.71 -0.49
CA ILE A 291 -16.73 15.31 -0.03
C ILE A 291 -16.48 14.34 -1.21
N ARG A 292 -17.05 14.63 -2.38
CA ARG A 292 -16.83 13.90 -3.63
C ARG A 292 -15.35 13.85 -4.00
N HIS A 293 -14.65 14.99 -3.91
CA HIS A 293 -13.21 15.04 -4.17
C HIS A 293 -12.40 14.19 -3.19
N LEU A 294 -12.81 14.11 -1.92
CA LEU A 294 -12.14 13.29 -0.92
C LEU A 294 -12.35 11.79 -1.18
N VAL A 295 -13.59 11.36 -1.41
CA VAL A 295 -13.92 9.95 -1.64
C VAL A 295 -13.23 9.41 -2.89
N ASN A 296 -13.21 10.22 -3.96
CA ASN A 296 -12.68 9.83 -5.28
C ASN A 296 -11.17 10.08 -5.41
N MET A 297 -10.48 10.49 -4.34
CA MET A 297 -9.04 10.76 -4.37
C MET A 297 -8.63 11.86 -5.36
N THR A 298 -9.49 12.87 -5.57
CA THR A 298 -9.26 14.01 -6.48
C THR A 298 -9.13 15.35 -5.76
N SER A 299 -8.95 15.34 -4.44
CA SER A 299 -8.92 16.56 -3.61
C SER A 299 -7.65 17.39 -3.70
N GLY A 300 -6.52 16.79 -4.09
CA GLY A 300 -5.20 17.42 -3.97
C GLY A 300 -4.66 17.47 -2.52
N ILE A 301 -5.38 16.96 -1.52
CA ILE A 301 -4.91 16.88 -0.13
C ILE A 301 -3.81 15.81 -0.02
N GLY A 302 -2.69 16.17 0.61
CA GLY A 302 -1.53 15.30 0.78
C GLY A 302 -1.72 14.17 1.79
N ASP A 303 -0.69 13.34 1.92
CA ASP A 303 -0.62 12.24 2.89
C ASP A 303 -0.10 12.72 4.25
N PHE A 304 -0.41 11.98 5.32
CA PHE A 304 0.18 12.18 6.65
C PHE A 304 1.52 11.46 6.82
N PHE A 305 1.85 10.48 5.98
CA PHE A 305 3.17 9.84 6.04
C PHE A 305 4.27 10.82 5.61
N GLY A 306 5.28 10.99 6.45
CA GLY A 306 6.40 11.90 6.20
C GLY A 306 7.34 11.99 7.39
N PRO A 307 8.39 12.83 7.31
CA PRO A 307 9.37 13.00 8.40
C PRO A 307 8.71 13.36 9.74
N GLU A 308 7.73 14.27 9.73
CA GLU A 308 7.02 14.68 10.94
C GLU A 308 6.24 13.53 11.59
N PHE A 309 5.53 12.72 10.79
CA PHE A 309 4.85 11.52 11.29
C PHE A 309 5.84 10.48 11.82
N LYS A 310 6.98 10.29 11.15
CA LYS A 310 8.04 9.38 11.61
C LYS A 310 8.60 9.82 12.97
N ALA A 311 8.95 11.10 13.11
CA ALA A 311 9.52 11.69 14.31
C ALA A 311 8.52 11.81 15.48
N THR A 312 7.22 11.83 15.20
CA THR A 312 6.19 11.92 16.25
C THR A 312 6.10 10.61 17.04
N PRO A 313 6.22 10.64 18.38
CA PRO A 313 5.93 9.50 19.24
C PRO A 313 4.52 8.96 18.96
N LYS A 314 4.43 7.67 18.64
CA LYS A 314 3.19 7.08 18.12
C LYS A 314 2.05 7.06 19.15
N ASP A 315 2.38 7.12 20.44
CA ASP A 315 1.42 7.19 21.54
C ASP A 315 0.60 8.48 21.59
N PHE A 316 1.04 9.54 20.90
CA PHE A 316 0.30 10.80 20.78
C PHE A 316 -0.75 10.81 19.67
N ILE A 317 -0.86 9.72 18.89
CA ILE A 317 -1.79 9.63 17.78
C ILE A 317 -2.88 8.61 18.17
N ARG A 318 -3.94 9.09 18.81
CA ARG A 318 -5.01 8.25 19.41
C ARG A 318 -6.40 8.50 18.83
N HIS A 319 -6.62 9.69 18.29
CA HIS A 319 -7.87 10.09 17.67
C HIS A 319 -7.66 10.36 16.18
N ASN A 320 -8.71 10.22 15.39
CA ASN A 320 -8.65 10.49 13.96
C ASN A 320 -8.16 11.93 13.65
N ARG A 321 -8.59 12.93 14.45
CA ARG A 321 -8.14 14.32 14.34
C ARG A 321 -6.64 14.53 14.55
N ASP A 322 -5.97 13.65 15.30
CA ASP A 322 -4.55 13.82 15.65
C ASP A 322 -3.67 13.77 14.39
N TYR A 323 -4.15 13.10 13.34
CA TYR A 323 -3.48 13.01 12.04
C TYR A 323 -3.52 14.31 11.23
N LEU A 324 -4.47 15.22 11.48
CA LEU A 324 -4.61 16.47 10.71
C LEU A 324 -3.35 17.32 10.75
N ARG A 325 -2.59 17.29 11.87
CA ARG A 325 -1.38 18.11 12.04
C ARG A 325 -0.34 17.90 10.93
N PHE A 326 -0.29 16.70 10.34
CA PHE A 326 0.73 16.33 9.37
C PHE A 326 0.47 16.88 7.96
N PHE A 327 -0.76 17.32 7.66
CA PHE A 327 -1.12 17.69 6.29
C PHE A 327 -2.17 18.79 6.15
N ALA A 328 -3.00 19.07 7.16
CA ALA A 328 -4.18 19.92 6.99
C ALA A 328 -3.88 21.40 6.69
N SER A 329 -2.70 21.88 7.08
CA SER A 329 -2.21 23.24 6.78
C SER A 329 -1.40 23.33 5.49
N LYS A 330 -1.06 22.21 4.85
CA LYS A 330 -0.24 22.18 3.63
C LYS A 330 -1.05 22.61 2.41
N PRO A 331 -0.43 23.20 1.38
CA PRO A 331 -1.11 23.56 0.14
C PRO A 331 -1.66 22.32 -0.58
N LEU A 332 -2.68 22.52 -1.42
CA LEU A 332 -3.17 21.47 -2.31
C LEU A 332 -2.12 21.15 -3.38
N ALA A 333 -1.96 19.88 -3.71
CA ALA A 333 -1.02 19.44 -4.74
C ALA A 333 -1.46 19.85 -6.16
N PHE A 334 -2.75 20.07 -6.37
CA PHE A 334 -3.38 20.48 -7.62
C PHE A 334 -4.81 20.96 -7.36
N GLU A 335 -5.42 21.60 -8.37
CA GLU A 335 -6.81 22.07 -8.28
C GLU A 335 -7.78 20.90 -8.06
N PRO A 336 -8.68 20.94 -7.06
CA PRO A 336 -9.59 19.83 -6.76
C PRO A 336 -10.41 19.39 -7.98
N GLY A 337 -10.53 18.08 -8.17
CA GLY A 337 -11.24 17.47 -9.31
C GLY A 337 -10.41 17.38 -10.60
N SER A 338 -9.26 18.05 -10.71
CA SER A 338 -8.47 18.06 -11.95
C SER A 338 -7.64 16.80 -12.19
N ARG A 339 -7.27 16.07 -11.13
CA ARG A 339 -6.40 14.88 -11.18
C ARG A 339 -6.72 13.92 -10.03
N GLU A 340 -6.28 12.67 -10.17
CA GLU A 340 -6.33 11.67 -9.10
C GLU A 340 -4.97 11.52 -8.38
N MET A 341 -5.01 11.49 -7.06
CA MET A 341 -3.88 11.22 -6.19
C MET A 341 -4.38 10.51 -4.92
N TYR A 342 -3.90 9.29 -4.72
CA TYR A 342 -4.17 8.53 -3.50
C TYR A 342 -3.82 9.35 -2.26
N SER A 343 -4.78 9.49 -1.33
CA SER A 343 -4.61 10.34 -0.16
C SER A 343 -5.18 9.68 1.09
N ASN A 344 -4.29 9.30 2.01
CA ASN A 344 -4.73 8.91 3.36
C ASN A 344 -5.24 10.13 4.14
N GLY A 345 -4.64 11.31 3.93
CA GLY A 345 -5.08 12.55 4.56
C GLY A 345 -6.52 12.90 4.19
N GLY A 346 -6.91 12.73 2.92
CA GLY A 346 -8.29 12.93 2.48
C GLY A 346 -9.30 12.05 3.24
N TYR A 347 -8.94 10.79 3.52
CA TYR A 347 -9.80 9.89 4.31
C TYR A 347 -9.82 10.21 5.81
N VAL A 348 -8.73 10.76 6.36
CA VAL A 348 -8.75 11.35 7.72
C VAL A 348 -9.75 12.49 7.77
N VAL A 349 -9.78 13.38 6.77
CA VAL A 349 -10.76 14.47 6.69
C VAL A 349 -12.18 13.93 6.60
N LEU A 350 -12.43 12.87 5.81
CA LEU A 350 -13.73 12.20 5.78
C LEU A 350 -14.15 11.68 7.17
N GLY A 351 -13.22 11.14 7.97
CA GLY A 351 -13.49 10.72 9.34
C GLY A 351 -13.96 11.87 10.25
N GLU A 352 -13.37 13.05 10.12
CA GLU A 352 -13.79 14.24 10.86
C GLU A 352 -15.13 14.79 10.36
N ILE A 353 -15.38 14.74 9.04
CA ILE A 353 -16.69 15.08 8.45
C ILE A 353 -17.78 14.13 8.95
N ILE A 354 -17.51 12.82 9.01
CA ILE A 354 -18.44 11.83 9.59
C ILE A 354 -18.73 12.21 11.05
N SER A 355 -17.71 12.59 11.82
CA SER A 355 -17.90 12.95 13.22
C SER A 355 -18.77 14.20 13.36
N ALA A 356 -18.48 15.24 12.58
CA ALA A 356 -19.24 16.49 12.58
C ALA A 356 -20.70 16.31 12.10
N ALA A 357 -20.90 15.57 11.01
CA ALA A 357 -22.22 15.32 10.46
C ALA A 357 -23.05 14.40 11.36
N SER A 358 -22.41 13.44 12.04
CA SER A 358 -23.08 12.43 12.86
C SER A 358 -23.36 12.88 14.30
N GLY A 359 -22.51 13.74 14.87
CA GLY A 359 -22.55 14.15 16.27
C GLY A 359 -21.83 13.20 17.24
N ILE A 360 -21.24 12.12 16.75
CA ILE A 360 -20.46 11.13 17.53
C ILE A 360 -19.08 10.92 16.90
N ASP A 361 -18.11 10.36 17.63
CA ASP A 361 -16.79 10.14 17.04
C ASP A 361 -16.81 9.09 15.92
N TYR A 362 -15.86 9.20 14.99
CA TYR A 362 -15.73 8.31 13.83
C TYR A 362 -15.77 6.82 14.19
N TYR A 363 -15.05 6.41 15.23
CA TYR A 363 -14.93 5.00 15.59
C TYR A 363 -16.26 4.47 16.15
N GLU A 364 -16.93 5.28 16.98
CA GLU A 364 -18.29 4.97 17.45
C GLU A 364 -19.29 4.89 16.30
N TYR A 365 -19.21 5.81 15.34
CA TYR A 365 -20.08 5.80 14.17
C TYR A 365 -19.95 4.51 13.35
N VAL A 366 -18.72 4.10 13.04
CA VAL A 366 -18.46 2.86 12.29
C VAL A 366 -18.93 1.65 13.08
N ARG A 367 -18.70 1.61 14.40
CA ARG A 367 -19.17 0.50 15.24
C ARG A 367 -20.68 0.33 15.15
N LYS A 368 -21.43 1.41 15.39
CA LYS A 368 -22.91 1.40 15.43
C LYS A 368 -23.57 1.18 14.08
N ASN A 369 -23.01 1.76 13.01
CA ASN A 369 -23.69 1.82 11.72
C ASN A 369 -23.16 0.82 10.69
N ILE A 370 -22.03 0.16 10.96
CA ILE A 370 -21.41 -0.78 10.03
C ILE A 370 -21.12 -2.11 10.74
N PHE A 371 -20.32 -2.11 11.80
CA PHE A 371 -19.91 -3.36 12.44
C PHE A 371 -21.07 -4.08 13.11
N GLU A 372 -21.88 -3.39 13.91
CA GLU A 372 -23.04 -3.98 14.57
C GLU A 372 -24.07 -4.54 13.56
N PRO A 373 -24.55 -3.79 12.53
CA PRO A 373 -25.48 -4.32 11.54
C PRO A 373 -24.90 -5.46 10.69
N ALA A 374 -23.59 -5.44 10.42
CA ALA A 374 -22.91 -6.53 9.71
C ALA A 374 -22.65 -7.75 10.61
N GLY A 375 -22.69 -7.60 11.93
CA GLY A 375 -22.33 -8.65 12.89
C GLY A 375 -20.81 -8.83 13.06
N MET A 376 -20.03 -7.77 12.84
CA MET A 376 -18.56 -7.76 12.97
C MET A 376 -18.13 -7.51 14.43
N LYS A 377 -18.21 -8.54 15.27
CA LYS A 377 -18.03 -8.40 16.74
C LYS A 377 -16.56 -8.32 17.17
N ASP A 378 -15.64 -8.72 16.31
CA ASP A 378 -14.21 -8.81 16.56
C ASP A 378 -13.41 -7.76 15.77
N SER A 379 -14.08 -6.65 15.40
CA SER A 379 -13.55 -5.60 14.55
C SER A 379 -13.59 -4.24 15.23
N ASP A 380 -12.44 -3.55 15.30
CA ASP A 380 -12.32 -2.18 15.83
C ASP A 380 -10.96 -1.57 15.45
N TRP A 381 -10.77 -0.30 15.79
CA TRP A 381 -9.47 0.35 15.92
C TRP A 381 -9.01 0.20 17.36
N PHE A 382 -8.42 -0.94 17.68
CA PHE A 382 -7.84 -1.19 18.99
C PHE A 382 -6.63 -0.29 19.25
N GLU A 383 -6.55 0.25 20.47
CA GLU A 383 -5.37 0.99 20.90
C GLU A 383 -4.19 0.05 21.11
N ALA A 384 -2.97 0.51 20.82
CA ALA A 384 -1.75 -0.30 20.87
C ALA A 384 -1.38 -0.76 22.29
N ASP A 385 -1.83 -0.03 23.31
CA ASP A 385 -1.67 -0.32 24.74
C ASP A 385 -2.88 -1.04 25.35
N ALA A 386 -3.93 -1.30 24.58
CA ALA A 386 -5.07 -2.09 25.04
C ALA A 386 -4.76 -3.60 25.03
N VAL A 387 -5.21 -4.31 26.07
CA VAL A 387 -5.13 -5.77 26.10
C VAL A 387 -6.28 -6.34 25.25
N VAL A 388 -5.97 -6.77 24.04
CA VAL A 388 -6.95 -7.32 23.09
C VAL A 388 -6.64 -8.78 22.79
N ALA A 389 -7.62 -9.65 23.08
CA ALA A 389 -7.48 -11.07 22.84
C ALA A 389 -7.38 -11.39 21.34
N ASN A 390 -6.49 -12.32 21.00
CA ASN A 390 -6.23 -12.83 19.65
C ASN A 390 -5.83 -11.73 18.64
N LEU A 391 -5.15 -10.68 19.07
CA LEU A 391 -4.59 -9.66 18.18
C LEU A 391 -3.22 -10.12 17.63
N ALA A 392 -3.04 -10.12 16.31
CA ALA A 392 -1.74 -10.45 15.71
C ALA A 392 -0.73 -9.31 15.86
N GLU A 393 0.52 -9.66 16.14
CA GLU A 393 1.66 -8.75 16.09
C GLU A 393 2.18 -8.66 14.65
N GLY A 394 2.42 -7.44 14.17
CA GLY A 394 2.95 -7.23 12.82
C GLY A 394 4.46 -7.45 12.74
N TYR A 395 4.95 -8.01 11.64
CA TYR A 395 6.37 -8.26 11.40
C TYR A 395 6.86 -7.63 10.10
N THR A 396 7.96 -6.89 10.17
CA THR A 396 8.57 -6.23 9.02
C THR A 396 10.02 -6.64 8.82
N LYS A 397 10.42 -6.71 7.55
CA LYS A 397 11.82 -6.85 7.09
C LYS A 397 12.47 -5.50 6.79
N GLN A 398 11.68 -4.43 6.75
CA GLN A 398 12.21 -3.09 6.56
C GLN A 398 13.08 -2.70 7.77
N ARG A 399 14.31 -2.25 7.51
CA ARG A 399 15.13 -1.60 8.54
C ARG A 399 14.70 -0.14 8.63
N GLU A 400 14.64 0.38 9.85
CA GLU A 400 14.78 1.82 10.05
C GLU A 400 16.20 2.20 9.61
N GLU A 401 16.34 3.14 8.69
CA GLU A 401 17.62 3.82 8.55
C GLU A 401 17.84 4.58 9.86
N PRO A 402 18.85 4.25 10.69
CA PRO A 402 19.24 5.15 11.76
C PRO A 402 19.60 6.48 11.09
N GLU A 403 19.04 7.58 11.57
CA GLU A 403 19.40 8.91 11.10
C GLU A 403 20.92 9.00 11.03
N LYS A 404 21.46 9.42 9.88
CA LYS A 404 22.73 10.11 9.91
C LYS A 404 22.49 11.29 10.83
N ILE A 405 23.06 11.24 12.03
CA ILE A 405 23.30 12.42 12.82
C ILE A 405 24.24 13.26 11.94
N GLU A 406 23.68 14.10 11.07
CA GLU A 406 24.44 15.21 10.52
C GLU A 406 24.87 16.00 11.74
N SER A 407 26.18 15.97 12.02
CA SER A 407 26.80 16.81 13.02
C SER A 407 26.26 18.22 12.84
N GLN A 408 25.53 18.72 13.83
CA GLN A 408 25.02 20.08 13.81
C GLN A 408 26.14 21.03 13.38
N PRO A 409 25.88 22.03 12.52
CA PRO A 409 26.88 23.04 12.22
C PRO A 409 27.29 23.68 13.54
N LYS A 410 28.60 23.67 13.80
CA LYS A 410 29.21 24.22 15.03
C LYS A 410 28.62 25.61 15.34
N GLY A 411 27.92 25.67 16.47
CA GLY A 411 27.67 26.84 17.32
C GLY A 411 27.33 28.16 16.65
N LYS A 412 26.06 28.58 16.74
CA LYS A 412 25.76 30.01 16.94
C LYS A 412 26.18 30.39 18.36
N THR A 413 26.92 31.48 18.49
CA THR A 413 27.47 31.99 19.76
C THR A 413 26.37 32.32 20.76
N GLN A 414 26.70 32.22 22.06
CA GLN A 414 25.83 32.48 23.22
C GLN A 414 25.22 33.90 23.28
N ALA A 415 25.47 34.77 22.31
CA ALA A 415 24.88 36.10 22.23
C ALA A 415 23.46 36.13 21.61
N GLU A 416 23.05 35.11 20.84
CA GLU A 416 21.73 35.08 20.19
C GLU A 416 20.63 34.34 20.99
N GLN A 417 21.00 33.57 22.03
CA GLN A 417 20.03 32.84 22.87
C GLN A 417 19.39 33.68 23.98
N LYS A 418 19.78 34.95 24.15
CA LYS A 418 19.25 35.81 25.22
C LYS A 418 18.07 36.70 24.82
N LEU A 419 17.55 36.58 23.59
CA LEU A 419 16.39 37.36 23.12
C LEU A 419 15.06 36.58 23.04
N LEU A 420 15.05 35.28 23.30
CA LEU A 420 13.86 34.41 23.15
C LEU A 420 13.33 33.82 24.47
N SER A 421 13.82 34.27 25.62
CA SER A 421 13.37 33.84 26.95
C SER A 421 12.93 35.05 27.80
N ARG A 422 11.77 35.61 27.48
CA ARG A 422 10.99 36.44 28.42
C ARG A 422 9.67 35.74 28.74
N PRO A 423 9.41 35.34 30.00
CA PRO A 423 8.14 34.76 30.37
C PRO A 423 7.04 35.84 30.40
N GLY A 424 5.96 35.60 29.66
CA GLY A 424 4.73 36.37 29.76
C GLY A 424 4.12 36.22 31.16
N LYS A 425 3.98 37.34 31.85
CA LYS A 425 3.47 37.47 33.21
C LYS A 425 1.98 37.14 33.24
N VAL A 426 1.58 36.13 33.99
CA VAL A 426 0.20 35.94 34.46
C VAL A 426 -0.04 36.96 35.59
N MET A 427 -1.05 37.81 35.47
CA MET A 427 -1.71 38.43 36.62
C MET A 427 -3.21 38.53 36.38
N ASN A 428 -3.93 37.95 37.32
CA ASN A 428 -5.38 38.01 37.52
C ASN A 428 -5.75 39.38 38.12
N SER A 429 -6.83 40.02 37.69
CA SER A 429 -7.70 40.77 38.61
C SER A 429 -9.08 41.01 38.01
N LYS A 430 -10.10 40.81 38.85
CA LYS A 430 -11.51 41.07 38.63
C LYS A 430 -11.83 42.55 38.88
N ALA A 431 -12.85 43.00 38.15
CA ALA A 431 -13.95 43.91 38.54
C ALA A 431 -13.76 45.44 38.57
N ALA A 432 -14.77 46.06 37.94
CA ALA A 432 -15.52 47.26 38.30
C ALA A 432 -15.28 48.55 37.50
N ASP A 433 -16.34 48.88 36.75
CA ASP A 433 -17.02 50.17 36.63
C ASP A 433 -16.54 51.28 35.66
N LYS A 434 -17.52 51.66 34.80
CA LYS A 434 -17.88 53.00 34.26
C LYS A 434 -16.92 53.61 33.25
N GLU A 435 -17.32 54.43 32.27
CA GLU A 435 -18.53 54.85 31.55
C GLU A 435 -17.97 55.81 30.48
N GLU A 436 -18.59 55.90 29.30
CA GLU A 436 -18.51 57.04 28.33
C GLU A 436 -17.13 57.39 27.70
N SER A 437 -16.96 57.97 26.52
CA SER A 437 -17.78 58.33 25.35
C SER A 437 -16.81 58.80 24.22
N SER A 438 -17.32 58.87 22.99
CA SER A 438 -16.89 59.74 21.87
C SER A 438 -15.61 59.43 21.04
N SER A 439 -15.85 59.22 19.74
CA SER A 439 -14.95 59.50 18.60
C SER A 439 -15.01 61.02 18.26
N PRO A 440 -14.42 61.56 17.15
CA PRO A 440 -13.40 61.07 16.19
C PRO A 440 -12.32 62.14 15.86
N GLY A 441 -11.34 61.81 15.00
CA GLY A 441 -10.52 62.86 14.34
C GLY A 441 -9.37 62.34 13.46
N GLU A 442 -9.50 62.57 12.14
CA GLU A 442 -8.42 62.51 11.14
C GLU A 442 -7.29 63.51 11.45
N VAL A 443 -6.08 63.28 10.91
CA VAL A 443 -5.32 64.25 10.08
C VAL A 443 -4.04 63.60 9.52
N ARG A 444 -3.72 64.08 8.33
CA ARG A 444 -2.77 63.69 7.28
C ARG A 444 -1.36 64.31 7.46
N THR A 445 -0.44 63.96 6.54
CA THR A 445 0.85 64.59 6.13
C THR A 445 2.13 64.04 6.73
N LYS A 446 3.30 64.04 6.08
CA LYS A 446 3.82 63.93 4.68
C LYS A 446 5.36 64.00 4.83
N ASN A 447 6.11 63.37 3.92
CA ASN A 447 7.48 63.73 3.45
C ASN A 447 8.64 63.64 4.47
N GLN A 448 9.93 63.42 4.18
CA GLN A 448 10.85 63.48 3.01
C GLN A 448 12.11 62.64 3.44
N GLU A 449 12.74 61.77 2.63
CA GLU A 449 13.72 61.98 1.53
C GLU A 449 15.17 62.38 1.93
N ALA A 450 16.13 61.80 1.18
CA ALA A 450 17.56 62.13 1.00
C ALA A 450 18.58 61.61 2.07
N GLU A 451 19.80 61.16 1.77
CA GLU A 451 20.57 60.95 0.52
C GLU A 451 21.84 60.13 0.81
N ASN A 452 22.47 59.68 -0.28
CA ASN A 452 23.71 58.90 -0.44
C ASN A 452 24.97 59.41 0.28
N VAL A 453 25.97 58.52 0.51
CA VAL A 453 27.36 58.65 -0.01
C VAL A 453 28.06 57.28 0.00
N SER A 454 28.64 56.93 -1.16
CA SER A 454 29.59 55.83 -1.42
C SER A 454 31.02 56.25 -1.08
N LEU A 455 31.91 55.32 -0.70
CA LEU A 455 33.31 55.32 -1.18
C LEU A 455 34.04 53.99 -0.87
N THR A 456 34.85 53.62 -1.85
CA THR A 456 35.60 52.38 -2.09
C THR A 456 36.94 52.29 -1.35
N SER A 457 37.46 51.08 -1.08
CA SER A 457 38.81 50.62 -1.52
C SER A 457 39.24 49.27 -0.91
N SER A 458 39.98 48.50 -1.71
CA SER A 458 40.91 47.39 -1.38
C SER A 458 42.21 47.67 -2.19
N PRO A 459 43.33 46.90 -2.15
CA PRO A 459 43.71 45.69 -1.39
C PRO A 459 45.16 45.73 -0.80
N LYS A 460 45.65 44.64 -0.15
CA LYS A 460 47.01 44.07 -0.37
C LYS A 460 47.30 42.77 0.41
N ASN A 461 48.02 41.87 -0.27
CA ASN A 461 48.51 40.54 0.10
C ASN A 461 49.54 40.50 1.25
N ARG A 462 49.62 39.35 1.96
CA ARG A 462 50.89 38.69 2.31
C ARG A 462 50.73 37.20 2.60
N VAL A 463 51.69 36.42 2.12
CA VAL A 463 51.88 34.96 2.25
C VAL A 463 52.86 34.71 3.40
N ALA A 464 52.64 33.68 4.22
CA ALA A 464 53.69 32.93 4.91
C ALA A 464 53.17 31.54 5.36
N ARG A 465 54.10 30.58 5.42
CA ARG A 465 53.92 29.13 5.38
C ARG A 465 54.35 28.49 6.71
N ALA A 466 53.57 27.50 7.15
CA ALA A 466 53.83 26.31 7.98
C ALA A 466 54.81 26.33 9.17
N GLU A 467 54.31 25.90 10.34
CA GLU A 467 55.02 24.99 11.25
C GLU A 467 54.05 23.93 11.80
N ALA A 468 54.55 22.69 11.89
CA ALA A 468 53.82 21.48 12.22
C ALA A 468 53.76 21.24 13.74
N ILE A 469 52.60 20.79 14.22
CA ILE A 469 52.45 20.13 15.52
C ILE A 469 51.65 18.85 15.26
N GLU A 470 52.27 17.71 15.53
CA GLU A 470 51.65 16.39 15.39
C GLU A 470 50.51 16.19 16.39
N PRO A 471 49.38 15.56 16.01
CA PRO A 471 48.41 15.09 16.98
C PRO A 471 48.73 13.65 17.40
N VAL A 472 48.97 13.51 18.70
CA VAL A 472 48.91 12.26 19.46
C VAL A 472 47.58 11.56 19.15
N GLY A 473 47.67 10.32 18.69
CA GLY A 473 46.51 9.49 18.35
C GLY A 473 45.65 9.17 19.57
N SER A 474 44.33 9.29 19.38
CA SER A 474 43.35 8.52 20.14
C SER A 474 42.62 7.61 19.15
N VAL A 475 42.87 6.33 19.33
CA VAL A 475 42.26 5.18 18.65
C VAL A 475 40.77 5.17 18.94
N ASN A 476 39.91 5.23 17.90
CA ASN A 476 38.60 4.55 17.78
C ASN A 476 37.72 4.96 16.58
N ASP A 477 38.25 5.56 15.51
CA ASP A 477 37.46 5.84 14.29
C ASP A 477 37.62 4.82 13.15
N ALA A 478 38.35 3.73 13.37
CA ALA A 478 38.41 2.60 12.45
C ALA A 478 37.55 1.46 13.00
N LEU A 479 36.33 1.31 12.45
CA LEU A 479 35.53 0.07 12.28
C LEU A 479 34.02 0.34 12.34
N ARG A 480 33.47 1.07 11.37
CA ARG A 480 32.11 0.79 10.85
C ARG A 480 32.14 0.88 9.33
N GLN A 481 32.57 -0.21 8.71
CA GLN A 481 32.22 -0.43 7.32
C GLN A 481 30.69 -0.48 7.19
N PRO A 482 30.08 0.03 6.12
CA PRO A 482 28.67 -0.21 5.84
C PRO A 482 28.48 -1.72 5.80
N GLN A 483 27.77 -2.29 6.79
CA GLN A 483 27.46 -3.71 6.72
C GLN A 483 26.61 -3.94 5.47
N GLU A 484 27.15 -4.70 4.52
CA GLU A 484 26.39 -5.24 3.41
C GLU A 484 25.12 -5.90 3.98
N GLN A 485 23.96 -5.52 3.42
CA GLN A 485 22.68 -6.04 3.86
C GLN A 485 22.64 -7.54 3.54
N PRO A 486 22.21 -8.41 4.47
CA PRO A 486 21.93 -9.79 4.10
C PRO A 486 20.85 -9.78 3.01
N ALA A 487 21.01 -10.62 1.99
CA ALA A 487 20.07 -10.74 0.87
C ALA A 487 18.62 -11.04 1.31
N ASN A 488 18.40 -11.45 2.57
CA ASN A 488 17.10 -11.63 3.19
C ASN A 488 17.18 -11.29 4.70
N PRO A 489 16.82 -10.07 5.13
CA PRO A 489 16.85 -9.71 6.56
C PRO A 489 15.80 -10.51 7.37
N PRO A 490 16.06 -10.80 8.66
CA PRO A 490 15.10 -11.49 9.50
C PRO A 490 13.89 -10.60 9.81
N TRP A 491 12.73 -11.22 10.02
CA TRP A 491 11.53 -10.54 10.50
C TRP A 491 11.76 -9.90 11.87
N ARG A 492 11.19 -8.71 12.06
CA ARG A 492 11.20 -7.97 13.32
C ARG A 492 9.80 -7.49 13.65
N ARG A 493 9.44 -7.55 14.92
CA ARG A 493 8.17 -6.99 15.41
C ARG A 493 8.07 -5.51 15.05
N ASN A 494 6.99 -5.12 14.38
CA ASN A 494 6.72 -3.76 13.97
C ASN A 494 6.00 -2.99 15.08
N ILE A 495 6.77 -2.45 16.02
CA ILE A 495 6.25 -1.60 17.11
C ILE A 495 6.40 -0.09 16.84
N TYR A 496 7.22 0.31 15.86
CA TYR A 496 7.66 1.71 15.72
C TYR A 496 6.86 2.53 14.71
N THR A 497 6.31 1.87 13.68
CA THR A 497 5.60 2.58 12.59
C THR A 497 4.11 2.74 12.86
N ARG A 498 3.60 2.12 13.94
CA ARG A 498 2.17 2.00 14.22
C ARG A 498 1.74 3.06 15.26
N PRO A 499 0.83 3.98 14.90
CA PRO A 499 0.15 4.86 15.85
C PRO A 499 -0.51 4.10 17.00
N ALA A 500 -0.75 4.77 18.14
CA ALA A 500 -1.53 4.17 19.22
C ALA A 500 -2.91 3.73 18.73
N ARG A 501 -3.56 4.49 17.86
CA ARG A 501 -4.80 4.07 17.20
C ARG A 501 -4.79 4.46 15.74
N GLY A 502 -5.27 3.59 14.85
CA GLY A 502 -5.40 3.89 13.43
C GLY A 502 -6.42 5.00 13.12
N SER A 503 -6.47 5.43 11.87
CA SER A 503 -7.37 6.49 11.39
C SER A 503 -8.49 5.94 10.49
N ALA A 504 -9.36 6.84 10.02
CA ALA A 504 -10.35 6.55 9.00
C ALA A 504 -9.76 6.12 7.64
N ALA A 505 -8.45 6.29 7.44
CA ALA A 505 -7.75 5.80 6.25
C ALA A 505 -7.23 4.36 6.40
N GLY A 506 -7.06 3.87 7.63
CA GLY A 506 -6.41 2.58 7.86
C GLY A 506 -6.02 2.33 9.31
N GLY A 507 -5.61 1.10 9.60
CA GLY A 507 -5.09 0.74 10.91
C GLY A 507 -6.12 0.13 11.86
N GLY A 508 -7.35 -0.09 11.42
CA GLY A 508 -8.32 -0.91 12.13
C GLY A 508 -8.04 -2.40 11.92
N TYR A 509 -8.75 -3.24 12.66
CA TYR A 509 -8.56 -4.68 12.69
C TYR A 509 -9.87 -5.42 12.46
N ALA A 510 -9.78 -6.63 11.92
CA ALA A 510 -10.88 -7.58 11.88
C ALA A 510 -10.34 -9.02 11.81
N THR A 511 -11.25 -9.98 11.96
CA THR A 511 -11.04 -11.38 11.61
C THR A 511 -11.48 -11.65 10.17
N ALA A 512 -11.05 -12.77 9.60
CA ALA A 512 -11.51 -13.17 8.27
C ALA A 512 -13.02 -13.46 8.24
N GLU A 513 -13.57 -13.98 9.33
CA GLU A 513 -15.02 -14.22 9.46
C GLU A 513 -15.82 -12.91 9.49
N ASP A 514 -15.34 -11.90 10.22
CA ASP A 514 -16.00 -10.58 10.24
C ASP A 514 -15.99 -9.92 8.86
N LEU A 515 -14.89 -10.04 8.10
CA LEU A 515 -14.86 -9.54 6.72
C LEU A 515 -15.82 -10.30 5.79
N LEU A 516 -16.03 -11.60 6.00
CA LEU A 516 -17.04 -12.37 5.26
C LEU A 516 -18.46 -11.88 5.61
N ARG A 517 -18.75 -11.64 6.89
CA ARG A 517 -20.03 -11.09 7.35
C ARG A 517 -20.27 -9.69 6.78
N PHE A 518 -19.24 -8.85 6.76
CA PHE A 518 -19.26 -7.54 6.11
C PHE A 518 -19.61 -7.65 4.62
N ALA A 519 -18.88 -8.47 3.87
CA ALA A 519 -19.12 -8.66 2.44
C ALA A 519 -20.56 -9.08 2.18
N ARG A 520 -21.10 -10.00 3.00
CA ARG A 520 -22.50 -10.43 2.92
C ARG A 520 -23.47 -9.29 3.22
N ALA A 521 -23.28 -8.56 4.32
CA ALA A 521 -24.17 -7.47 4.72
C ALA A 521 -24.21 -6.33 3.68
N LEU A 522 -23.07 -6.03 3.06
CA LEU A 522 -22.99 -5.04 1.98
C LEU A 522 -23.73 -5.55 0.74
N HIS A 523 -23.47 -6.79 0.31
CA HIS A 523 -24.12 -7.39 -0.86
C HIS A 523 -25.64 -7.55 -0.68
N GLU A 524 -26.11 -7.83 0.53
CA GLU A 524 -27.55 -7.94 0.83
C GLU A 524 -28.23 -6.57 1.05
N CYS A 525 -27.56 -5.46 0.77
CA CYS A 525 -28.07 -4.10 1.01
C CYS A 525 -28.54 -3.88 2.46
N ARG A 526 -27.92 -4.56 3.44
CA ARG A 526 -28.22 -4.36 4.87
C ARG A 526 -27.57 -3.10 5.43
N LEU A 527 -26.51 -2.62 4.78
CA LEU A 527 -25.76 -1.44 5.23
C LEU A 527 -26.24 -0.14 4.55
N LEU A 528 -26.70 -0.24 3.30
CA LEU A 528 -27.07 0.86 2.40
C LEU A 528 -28.22 0.41 1.49
N SER A 529 -28.99 1.37 0.95
CA SER A 529 -29.95 1.07 -0.11
C SER A 529 -29.24 0.62 -1.38
N GLU A 530 -29.94 -0.08 -2.27
CA GLU A 530 -29.37 -0.65 -3.49
C GLU A 530 -28.59 0.37 -4.36
N PRO A 531 -29.08 1.61 -4.61
CA PRO A 531 -28.29 2.60 -5.36
C PRO A 531 -26.97 2.97 -4.68
N TRP A 532 -26.96 3.12 -3.36
CA TRP A 532 -25.75 3.47 -2.62
C TRP A 532 -24.81 2.28 -2.45
N THR A 533 -25.35 1.06 -2.30
CA THR A 533 -24.57 -0.17 -2.37
C THR A 533 -23.88 -0.29 -3.73
N SER A 534 -24.61 -0.07 -4.83
CA SER A 534 -24.04 -0.13 -6.16
C SER A 534 -23.00 0.98 -6.39
N TRP A 535 -23.15 2.18 -5.81
CA TRP A 535 -22.10 3.21 -5.81
C TRP A 535 -20.81 2.76 -5.10
N VAL A 536 -20.93 2.00 -4.01
CA VAL A 536 -19.75 1.47 -3.31
C VAL A 536 -18.96 0.55 -4.23
N PHE A 537 -19.64 -0.34 -4.97
CA PHE A 537 -19.02 -1.31 -5.88
C PHE A 537 -18.55 -0.71 -7.22
N THR A 538 -19.33 0.21 -7.80
CA THR A 538 -19.11 0.69 -9.18
C THR A 538 -18.48 2.08 -9.25
N GLY A 539 -18.58 2.88 -8.19
CA GLY A 539 -18.24 4.30 -8.22
C GLY A 539 -19.24 5.18 -8.97
N VAL A 540 -20.27 4.60 -9.59
CA VAL A 540 -21.33 5.36 -10.28
C VAL A 540 -22.34 5.84 -9.25
N GLU A 541 -22.54 7.14 -9.17
CA GLU A 541 -23.43 7.72 -8.16
C GLU A 541 -24.90 7.48 -8.48
N PRO A 542 -25.77 7.39 -7.45
CA PRO A 542 -27.19 7.07 -7.63
C PRO A 542 -27.92 7.92 -8.68
N GLU A 543 -27.62 9.22 -8.75
CA GLU A 543 -28.24 10.16 -9.69
C GLU A 543 -27.84 9.91 -11.16
N LYS A 544 -26.70 9.26 -11.38
CA LYS A 544 -26.13 8.98 -12.71
C LYS A 544 -26.36 7.53 -13.16
N MET A 545 -27.00 6.71 -12.33
CA MET A 545 -27.21 5.29 -12.62
C MET A 545 -28.24 5.06 -13.73
N THR A 546 -27.83 4.32 -14.76
CA THR A 546 -28.74 3.77 -15.77
C THR A 546 -29.26 2.40 -15.36
N GLN A 547 -30.27 1.87 -16.07
CA GLN A 547 -30.83 0.55 -15.77
C GLN A 547 -29.79 -0.58 -15.90
N GLY A 548 -28.80 -0.45 -16.77
CA GLY A 548 -27.69 -1.41 -16.91
C GLY A 548 -26.67 -1.37 -15.76
N ASP A 549 -26.62 -0.28 -14.99
CA ASP A 549 -25.74 -0.13 -13.82
C ASP A 549 -26.37 -0.68 -12.53
N ARG A 550 -27.65 -1.09 -12.59
CA ARG A 550 -28.42 -1.62 -11.45
C ARG A 550 -28.28 -3.13 -11.28
N GLU A 551 -27.95 -3.88 -12.34
CA GLU A 551 -27.62 -5.31 -12.26
C GLU A 551 -26.12 -5.62 -12.54
N PRO A 552 -25.12 -5.02 -11.87
CA PRO A 552 -23.78 -5.56 -11.97
C PRO A 552 -23.75 -6.86 -11.17
N ALA A 553 -23.04 -7.84 -11.70
CA ALA A 553 -22.43 -8.86 -10.86
C ALA A 553 -21.42 -8.15 -9.92
N TRP A 554 -21.91 -7.62 -8.79
CA TRP A 554 -21.15 -6.75 -7.88
C TRP A 554 -19.85 -7.43 -7.48
N GLY A 555 -18.73 -6.79 -7.81
CA GLY A 555 -17.41 -7.26 -7.45
C GLY A 555 -16.68 -6.20 -6.63
N LEU A 556 -15.81 -6.66 -5.74
CA LEU A 556 -14.97 -5.80 -4.91
C LEU A 556 -13.59 -6.40 -4.83
N GLY A 557 -12.55 -5.61 -5.05
CA GLY A 557 -11.17 -6.00 -4.76
C GLY A 557 -10.52 -4.89 -3.98
N ILE A 558 -10.18 -5.14 -2.72
CA ILE A 558 -9.48 -4.16 -1.87
C ILE A 558 -8.35 -4.86 -1.15
N ALA A 559 -7.18 -4.22 -1.15
CA ALA A 559 -6.03 -4.64 -0.39
C ALA A 559 -5.59 -3.57 0.61
N GLY A 560 -4.95 -4.01 1.69
CA GLY A 560 -4.28 -3.16 2.66
C GLY A 560 -2.85 -3.63 2.84
N GLY A 561 -1.91 -2.70 2.92
CA GLY A 561 -0.50 -3.04 3.07
C GLY A 561 0.27 -1.90 3.71
N ALA A 562 1.11 -2.24 4.68
CA ALA A 562 2.10 -1.38 5.29
C ALA A 562 3.16 -2.28 5.93
N PRO A 563 4.29 -1.74 6.43
CA PRO A 563 5.20 -2.55 7.21
C PRO A 563 4.46 -3.33 8.31
N GLY A 564 4.68 -4.63 8.44
CA GLY A 564 4.04 -5.48 9.45
C GLY A 564 2.62 -5.94 9.17
N LEU A 565 2.00 -5.61 8.03
CA LEU A 565 0.63 -6.03 7.74
C LEU A 565 0.35 -6.12 6.25
N ASN A 566 -0.41 -7.13 5.85
CA ASN A 566 -0.95 -7.21 4.51
C ASN A 566 -2.30 -7.93 4.54
N ALA A 567 -3.30 -7.39 3.86
CA ALA A 567 -4.64 -7.93 3.82
C ALA A 567 -5.22 -7.82 2.41
N VAL A 568 -6.06 -8.78 2.04
CA VAL A 568 -6.80 -8.84 0.78
C VAL A 568 -8.24 -9.24 1.10
N LEU A 569 -9.19 -8.51 0.53
CA LEU A 569 -10.61 -8.87 0.45
C LEU A 569 -11.04 -8.74 -1.02
N GLU A 570 -11.40 -9.87 -1.61
CA GLU A 570 -11.92 -9.95 -2.97
C GLU A 570 -13.29 -10.63 -2.97
N PHE A 571 -14.22 -10.08 -3.74
CA PHE A 571 -15.52 -10.63 -4.02
C PHE A 571 -15.72 -10.64 -5.54
N GLY A 572 -15.76 -11.84 -6.12
CA GLY A 572 -15.98 -12.04 -7.54
C GLY A 572 -17.48 -12.15 -7.83
N GLY A 573 -18.14 -11.04 -8.17
CA GLY A 573 -19.59 -11.01 -8.36
C GLY A 573 -20.14 -12.04 -9.35
N ARG A 574 -19.41 -12.32 -10.45
CA ARG A 574 -19.82 -13.33 -11.44
C ARG A 574 -19.46 -14.76 -11.05
N THR A 575 -18.40 -14.95 -10.27
CA THR A 575 -17.91 -16.28 -9.90
C THR A 575 -18.51 -16.77 -8.59
N GLY A 576 -19.06 -15.87 -7.78
CA GLY A 576 -19.55 -16.13 -6.44
C GLY A 576 -18.45 -16.38 -5.41
N PHE A 577 -17.18 -16.37 -5.82
CA PHE A 577 -16.05 -16.60 -4.91
C PHE A 577 -15.70 -15.34 -4.12
N ILE A 578 -15.38 -15.53 -2.85
CA ILE A 578 -14.83 -14.52 -1.94
C ILE A 578 -13.48 -15.02 -1.46
N ILE A 579 -12.46 -14.19 -1.55
CA ILE A 579 -11.11 -14.49 -1.08
C ILE A 579 -10.75 -13.47 -0.01
N ILE A 580 -10.46 -13.95 1.19
CA ILE A 580 -10.00 -13.14 2.31
C ILE A 580 -8.67 -13.71 2.77
N VAL A 581 -7.62 -12.89 2.71
CA VAL A 581 -6.28 -13.26 3.18
C VAL A 581 -5.80 -12.17 4.12
N LEU A 582 -5.52 -12.54 5.36
CA LEU A 582 -5.03 -11.64 6.39
C LEU A 582 -3.66 -12.12 6.85
N ALA A 583 -2.65 -11.27 6.74
CA ALA A 583 -1.27 -11.60 7.11
C ALA A 583 -0.68 -10.56 8.06
N ASN A 584 0.14 -11.04 8.99
CA ASN A 584 0.90 -10.19 9.90
C ASN A 584 2.34 -9.94 9.43
N TYR A 585 2.59 -10.09 8.13
CA TYR A 585 3.86 -9.81 7.45
C TYR A 585 3.72 -8.62 6.50
N ASP A 586 4.85 -8.04 6.10
CA ASP A 586 4.92 -7.04 5.04
C ASP A 586 4.22 -7.53 3.75
N PRO A 587 3.67 -6.60 2.94
CA PRO A 587 3.36 -6.89 1.55
C PRO A 587 4.59 -7.46 0.82
N PRO A 588 4.41 -8.41 -0.10
CA PRO A 588 3.13 -8.86 -0.66
C PRO A 588 2.57 -10.14 -0.01
N ALA A 589 2.82 -10.44 1.27
CA ALA A 589 2.49 -11.75 1.87
C ALA A 589 1.04 -12.23 1.63
N ALA A 590 0.03 -11.40 1.91
CA ALA A 590 -1.36 -11.72 1.63
C ALA A 590 -1.72 -11.60 0.14
N GLY A 591 -1.15 -10.60 -0.56
CA GLY A 591 -1.36 -10.40 -2.00
C GLY A 591 -0.93 -11.61 -2.84
N GLN A 592 0.24 -12.18 -2.53
CA GLN A 592 0.76 -13.36 -3.19
C GLN A 592 -0.14 -14.58 -2.97
N VAL A 593 -0.57 -14.82 -1.73
CA VAL A 593 -1.51 -15.92 -1.43
C VAL A 593 -2.86 -15.69 -2.13
N GLY A 594 -3.37 -14.46 -2.17
CA GLY A 594 -4.58 -14.10 -2.91
C GLY A 594 -4.49 -14.43 -4.40
N ARG A 595 -3.36 -14.09 -5.05
CA ARG A 595 -3.10 -14.44 -6.46
C ARG A 595 -3.01 -15.94 -6.70
N ILE A 596 -2.34 -16.69 -5.82
CA ILE A 596 -2.29 -18.15 -5.86
C ILE A 596 -3.71 -18.73 -5.82
N ILE A 597 -4.54 -18.29 -4.87
CA ILE A 597 -5.93 -18.74 -4.73
C ILE A 597 -6.71 -18.46 -6.01
N ARG A 598 -6.67 -17.21 -6.51
CA ARG A 598 -7.37 -16.81 -7.72
C ARG A 598 -7.03 -17.71 -8.91
N ARG A 599 -5.73 -17.95 -9.11
CA ARG A 599 -5.23 -18.80 -10.19
C ARG A 599 -5.79 -20.21 -10.16
N TYR A 600 -5.88 -20.84 -8.98
CA TYR A 600 -6.45 -22.19 -8.86
C TYR A 600 -7.98 -22.19 -9.01
N LEU A 601 -8.66 -21.17 -8.50
CA LEU A 601 -10.12 -21.04 -8.67
C LEU A 601 -10.52 -20.79 -10.14
N GLU A 602 -9.71 -20.06 -10.91
CA GLU A 602 -9.92 -19.87 -12.36
C GLU A 602 -9.81 -21.18 -13.15
N ALA A 603 -9.10 -22.19 -12.62
CA ALA A 603 -8.96 -23.51 -13.24
C ALA A 603 -10.08 -24.49 -12.87
N VAL A 604 -11.00 -24.11 -11.96
CA VAL A 604 -12.14 -24.95 -11.59
C VAL A 604 -13.11 -25.02 -12.77
N LYS A 605 -13.51 -26.25 -13.12
CA LYS A 605 -14.50 -26.49 -14.18
C LYS A 605 -15.78 -25.70 -13.88
N LYS A 606 -16.13 -24.79 -14.79
CA LYS A 606 -17.39 -24.01 -14.73
C LYS A 606 -18.59 -24.86 -15.07
#